data_AF-A0A7W2ARL1-F1
#
_entry.id   AF-A0A7W2ARL1-F1
#
_cell.length_a   1.000
_cell.length_b   1.000
_cell.length_c   1.000
_cell.angle_alpha   90.00
_cell.angle_beta   90.00
_cell.angle_gamma   90.00
#
_symmetry.space_group_name_H-M   'P 1'
#
loop_
_entity.id
_entity.type
_entity.pdbx_description
1 polymer ?
#
loop_
_entity_poly.entity_id
_entity_poly.type
_entity_poly.pdbx_seq_one_letter_code
_entity_poly.pdbx_strand_id
1 'polypeptide(L)' 'MAKIEMPSVLIHTNWQYDKNGILLGAMDEKDAVRARQLLKNNQLISVQSGHGFHFEKPEEFINI' A
#
# COMPACT_ATOMS: atom_id res chain seq x y z
N MET A 1 2.15 -9.72 -12.86
CA MET A 1 3.06 -9.40 -11.73
C MET A 1 4.22 -10.38 -11.59
N ALA A 2 4.07 -11.68 -11.93
CA ALA A 2 5.16 -12.67 -11.84
C ALA A 2 6.44 -12.41 -12.68
N LYS A 3 6.48 -11.33 -13.48
CA LYS A 3 7.64 -10.87 -14.26
C LYS A 3 8.39 -9.70 -13.60
N ILE A 4 7.88 -9.17 -12.49
CA ILE A 4 8.59 -8.17 -11.69
C ILE A 4 9.48 -8.94 -10.71
N GLU A 5 10.78 -8.91 -10.95
CA GLU A 5 11.78 -9.70 -10.23
C GLU A 5 12.66 -8.85 -9.31
N MET A 6 12.71 -7.53 -9.57
CA MET A 6 13.47 -6.59 -8.76
C MET A 6 12.86 -6.46 -7.35
N PRO A 7 13.70 -6.22 -6.33
CA PRO A 7 13.21 -5.85 -5.00
C PRO A 7 12.24 -4.68 -5.09
N SER A 8 11.14 -4.77 -4.35
CA SER A 8 10.09 -3.76 -4.32
C SER A 8 9.52 -3.61 -2.91
N VAL A 9 8.95 -2.44 -2.66
CA VAL A 9 8.22 -2.14 -1.42
C VAL A 9 6.81 -1.71 -1.82
N LEU A 10 5.82 -2.36 -1.23
CA LEU A 10 4.42 -2.01 -1.29
C LEU A 10 4.05 -1.31 0.02
N ILE A 11 3.77 -0.01 -0.08
CA ILE A 11 3.33 0.81 1.06
C ILE A 11 1.80 0.80 1.11
N HIS A 12 1.24 0.27 2.18
CA HIS A 12 -0.20 0.22 2.41
C HIS A 12 -0.59 1.19 3.52
N THR A 13 -1.49 2.12 3.18
CA THR A 13 -1.99 3.16 4.08
C THR A 13 -3.37 2.78 4.61
N ASN A 14 -3.88 3.55 5.56
CA ASN A 14 -5.23 3.36 6.07
C ASN A 14 -6.25 3.53 4.94
N TRP A 15 -7.24 2.64 4.92
CA TRP A 15 -8.28 2.58 3.90
C TRP A 15 -9.64 2.44 4.58
N GLN A 16 -10.69 2.88 3.88
CA GLN A 16 -12.07 2.67 4.29
C GLN A 16 -12.98 2.69 3.06
N TYR A 17 -14.14 2.07 3.17
CA TYR A 17 -15.22 2.28 2.20
C TYR A 17 -16.13 3.39 2.69
N ASP A 18 -16.52 4.29 1.78
CA ASP A 18 -17.55 5.27 2.08
C ASP A 18 -18.95 4.61 2.14
N LYS A 19 -19.96 5.41 2.50
CA LYS A 19 -21.36 4.95 2.60
C LYS A 19 -21.95 4.42 1.28
N ASN A 20 -21.35 4.74 0.15
CA ASN A 20 -21.77 4.31 -1.18
C ASN A 20 -20.97 3.07 -1.65
N GLY A 21 -20.07 2.54 -0.82
CA GLY A 21 -19.19 1.43 -1.16
C GLY A 21 -17.98 1.83 -2.01
N ILE A 22 -17.62 3.12 -2.05
CA ILE A 22 -16.42 3.60 -2.75
C ILE A 22 -15.21 3.44 -1.83
N LEU A 23 -14.16 2.79 -2.34
CA LEU A 23 -12.88 2.68 -1.63
C LEU A 23 -12.19 4.04 -1.56
N LEU A 24 -12.05 4.58 -0.34
CA LEU A 24 -11.26 5.76 -0.02
C LEU A 24 -9.86 5.32 0.39
N GLY A 25 -9.03 5.07 -0.63
CA GLY A 25 -7.67 4.55 -0.51
C GLY A 25 -7.21 3.99 -1.85
N ALA A 26 -5.97 3.49 -1.91
CA ALA A 26 -5.48 2.83 -3.12
C ALA A 26 -5.97 1.38 -3.25
N MET A 27 -6.02 0.66 -2.14
CA MET A 27 -6.40 -0.75 -2.06
C MET A 27 -6.87 -1.09 -0.64
N ASP A 28 -7.81 -2.02 -0.52
CA ASP A 28 -8.19 -2.59 0.77
C ASP A 28 -7.15 -3.62 1.25
N GLU A 29 -7.37 -4.22 2.42
CA GLU A 29 -6.47 -5.25 2.95
C GLU A 29 -6.37 -6.49 2.05
N LYS A 30 -7.47 -6.91 1.42
CA LYS A 30 -7.49 -8.12 0.58
C LYS A 30 -6.64 -7.91 -0.68
N ASP A 31 -6.76 -6.74 -1.29
CA ASP A 31 -5.99 -6.35 -2.44
C ASP A 31 -4.50 -6.19 -2.11
N ALA A 32 -4.16 -5.62 -0.94
CA ALA A 32 -2.77 -5.51 -0.49
C ALA A 32 -2.12 -6.89 -0.27
N VAL A 33 -2.82 -7.82 0.38
CA VAL A 33 -2.35 -9.19 0.58
C VAL A 33 -2.19 -9.91 -0.77
N ARG A 34 -3.15 -9.75 -1.68
CA ARG A 34 -3.09 -10.35 -3.02
C ARG A 34 -1.91 -9.79 -3.82
N ALA A 35 -1.68 -8.48 -3.79
CA ALA A 35 -0.53 -7.86 -4.45
C ALA A 35 0.79 -8.39 -3.89
N ARG A 36 0.91 -8.52 -2.56
CA ARG A 36 2.07 -9.13 -1.90
C ARG A 36 2.31 -10.57 -2.32
N GLN A 37 1.28 -11.36 -2.55
CA GLN A 37 1.42 -12.76 -3.03
C GLN A 37 1.87 -12.82 -4.49
N LEU A 38 1.43 -11.87 -5.33
CA LEU A 38 1.74 -11.85 -6.76
C LEU A 38 3.12 -11.25 -7.08
N LEU A 39 3.64 -10.37 -6.22
CA LEU A 39 4.98 -9.80 -6.30
C LEU A 39 5.97 -10.63 -5.47
N LYS A 40 6.74 -11.48 -6.14
CA LYS A 40 7.60 -12.49 -5.49
C LYS A 40 8.70 -11.89 -4.61
N ASN A 41 9.24 -10.73 -4.99
CA ASN A 41 10.34 -10.04 -4.30
C ASN A 41 9.87 -8.68 -3.75
N ASN A 42 8.80 -8.71 -2.96
CA ASN A 42 8.16 -7.51 -2.40
C ASN A 42 8.08 -7.54 -0.88
N GLN A 43 8.36 -6.40 -0.25
CA GLN A 43 8.05 -6.13 1.14
C GLN A 43 6.73 -5.36 1.22
N LEU A 44 5.75 -5.89 1.94
CA LEU A 44 4.55 -5.13 2.30
C LEU A 44 4.79 -4.46 3.65
N ILE A 45 4.61 -3.15 3.69
CA ILE A 45 4.63 -2.36 4.92
C ILE A 45 3.30 -1.63 5.10
N SER A 46 2.82 -1.58 6.34
CA SER A 46 1.61 -0.84 6.69
C SER A 46 1.99 0.40 7.48
N VAL A 47 1.47 1.55 7.06
CA VAL A 47 1.73 2.85 7.71
C VAL A 47 0.42 3.50 8.15
N GLN A 48 0.46 4.14 9.32
CA GLN A 48 -0.68 4.87 9.87
C GLN A 48 -0.75 6.27 9.24
N SER A 49 -1.28 6.33 8.02
CA SER A 49 -1.49 7.56 7.24
C SER A 49 -2.70 7.39 6.33
N GLY A 50 -3.27 8.49 5.83
CA GLY A 50 -4.18 8.48 4.70
C GLY A 50 -3.49 8.17 3.37
N HIS A 51 -4.20 8.37 2.26
CA HIS A 51 -3.68 8.06 0.92
C HIS A 51 -2.42 8.87 0.57
N GLY A 52 -2.29 10.08 1.11
CA GLY A 52 -1.19 11.00 0.82
C GLY A 52 0.01 10.79 1.73
N PHE A 53 0.46 9.57 1.99
CA PHE A 53 1.53 9.29 2.97
C PHE A 53 2.79 10.13 2.78
N HIS A 54 3.25 10.33 1.55
CA HIS A 54 4.41 11.18 1.22
C HIS A 54 4.22 12.66 1.60
N PHE A 55 2.99 13.13 1.67
CA PHE A 55 2.65 14.50 2.06
C PHE A 55 2.35 14.61 3.56
N GLU A 56 1.61 13.63 4.10
CA GLU A 56 1.19 13.61 5.51
C GLU A 56 2.36 13.32 6.46
N LYS A 57 3.29 12.47 6.03
CA LYS A 57 4.43 11.99 6.82
C LYS A 57 5.71 11.91 5.97
N PRO A 58 6.21 13.06 5.48
CA PRO A 58 7.35 13.09 4.56
C PRO A 58 8.62 12.49 5.16
N GLU A 59 8.87 12.70 6.46
CA GLU A 59 10.04 12.14 7.15
C GLU A 59 9.98 10.61 7.25
N GLU A 60 8.81 10.03 7.54
CA GLU A 60 8.66 8.56 7.54
C GLU A 60 8.79 8.01 6.11
N PHE A 61 8.26 8.72 5.11
CA PHE A 61 8.30 8.30 3.70
C PHE A 61 9.72 8.19 3.14
N ILE A 62 10.61 9.14 3.44
CA ILE A 62 11.99 9.13 2.93
C ILE A 62 12.89 8.09 3.61
N ASN A 63 12.45 7.50 4.72
CA ASN A 63 13.20 6.53 5.50
C ASN A 63 12.79 5.07 5.20
N ILE A 64 11.90 4.88 4.23
CA ILE A 64 11.46 3.57 3.74
C ILE A 64 12.47 3.03 2.73
#